data_AF-A0AAN9G3A9-F1
#
_entry.id   AF-A0AAN9G3A9-F1
#
_cell.length_a   1.000
_cell.length_b   1.000
_cell.length_c   1.000
_cell.angle_alpha   90.00
_cell.angle_beta   90.00
_cell.angle_gamma   90.00
#
_symmetry.space_group_name_H-M   'P 1'
#
loop_
_entity.id
_entity.type
_entity.pdbx_description
1 polymer ?
#
loop_
_entity_poly.entity_id
_entity_poly.type
_entity_poly.pdbx_seq_one_letter_code
_entity_poly.pdbx_strand_id
1 'polypeptide(L)'
;MVHGEGRGGEMEEKIGAEEMLLKKTRKKDKKKVNLIRLRTGHNRLNAHMNRKFKLAPSPTCACGQEDQTAEHILQRCPLLDKERKEVWPSPTPLQTKLYGSRQELEKTTTFITSAGLIV
;
A
#
# COMPACT_ATOMS: atom_id res chain seq x y z
N MET A 1 9.26 51.95 -36.64
CA MET A 1 9.88 51.16 -35.56
C MET A 1 8.89 50.09 -35.16
N VAL A 2 9.04 48.86 -35.66
CA VAL A 2 8.21 47.73 -35.26
C VAL A 2 9.04 46.73 -34.46
N HIS A 3 8.49 46.45 -33.28
CA HIS A 3 8.41 45.15 -32.61
C HIS A 3 9.64 44.62 -31.88
N GLY A 4 9.37 44.18 -30.65
CA GLY A 4 9.98 42.95 -30.15
C GLY A 4 10.16 42.88 -28.64
N GLU A 5 9.08 42.89 -27.85
CA GLU A 5 9.18 42.48 -26.44
C GLU A 5 8.02 41.54 -26.08
N GLY A 6 8.37 40.43 -25.42
CA GLY A 6 7.44 39.65 -24.61
C GLY A 6 6.83 38.39 -25.25
N ARG A 7 7.64 37.36 -25.56
CA ARG A 7 7.14 35.97 -25.74
C ARG A 7 8.01 34.90 -25.05
N GLY A 8 8.86 35.29 -24.10
CA GLY A 8 9.73 34.37 -23.36
C GLY A 8 9.07 33.77 -22.11
N GLY A 9 8.37 34.59 -21.32
CA GLY A 9 7.86 34.19 -19.99
C GLY A 9 6.69 33.20 -20.02
N GLU A 10 5.76 33.32 -20.97
CA GLU A 10 4.58 32.45 -21.04
C GLU A 10 4.92 30.99 -21.38
N MET A 11 6.03 30.73 -22.07
CA MET A 11 6.43 29.37 -22.45
C MET A 11 7.13 28.66 -21.30
N GLU A 12 7.98 29.35 -20.54
CA GLU A 12 8.68 28.80 -19.37
C GLU A 12 7.72 28.52 -18.20
N GLU A 13 6.70 29.37 -17.98
CA GLU A 13 5.68 29.17 -16.95
C GLU A 13 4.78 27.96 -17.25
N LYS A 14 4.44 27.74 -18.53
CA LYS A 14 3.65 26.58 -18.99
C LYS A 14 4.42 25.27 -18.82
N ILE A 15 5.73 25.24 -19.09
CA ILE A 15 6.59 24.07 -18.86
C ILE A 15 6.64 23.73 -17.37
N GLY A 16 6.75 24.72 -16.48
CA GLY A 16 6.73 24.51 -15.03
C GLY A 16 5.41 23.94 -14.52
N ALA A 17 4.27 24.44 -15.02
CA ALA A 17 2.94 23.95 -14.64
C ALA A 17 2.68 22.52 -15.14
N GLU A 18 3.10 22.19 -16.37
CA GLU A 18 2.96 20.85 -16.96
C GLU A 18 3.88 19.83 -16.28
N GLU A 19 5.12 20.20 -15.95
CA GLU A 19 6.03 19.35 -15.15
C GLU A 19 5.48 19.15 -13.72
N MET A 20 4.89 20.18 -13.12
CA MET A 20 4.22 20.09 -11.81
C MET A 20 2.96 19.21 -11.88
N LEU A 21 2.23 19.21 -13.00
CA LEU A 21 1.09 18.33 -13.27
C LEU A 21 1.54 16.87 -13.49
N LEU A 22 2.66 16.67 -14.19
CA LEU A 22 3.29 15.36 -14.40
C LEU A 22 3.87 14.78 -13.09
N LYS A 23 4.40 15.64 -12.21
CA LYS A 23 4.80 15.30 -10.84
C LYS A 23 3.58 14.99 -9.95
N LYS A 24 2.45 15.70 -10.14
CA LYS A 24 1.17 15.42 -9.46
C LYS A 24 0.55 14.09 -9.91
N THR A 25 0.64 13.72 -11.19
CA THR A 25 0.14 12.43 -11.71
C THR A 25 1.03 11.24 -11.34
N ARG A 26 2.31 11.45 -11.02
CA ARG A 26 3.22 10.42 -10.46
C ARG A 26 3.12 10.21 -8.94
N LYS A 27 2.14 10.80 -8.26
CA LYS A 27 1.94 10.54 -6.82
C LYS A 27 1.40 9.12 -6.64
N LYS A 28 2.28 8.21 -6.24
CA LYS A 28 1.99 6.78 -6.05
C LYS A 28 0.87 6.62 -5.02
N ASP A 29 -0.30 6.15 -5.45
CA ASP A 29 -1.42 5.87 -4.55
C ASP A 29 -1.03 4.75 -3.57
N LYS A 30 -0.69 5.13 -2.33
CA LYS A 30 -0.20 4.23 -1.28
C LYS A 30 -1.15 3.04 -1.06
N LYS A 31 -2.47 3.24 -1.18
CA LYS A 31 -3.46 2.16 -1.01
C LYS A 31 -3.32 1.10 -2.09
N LYS A 32 -3.22 1.52 -3.35
CA LYS A 32 -3.02 0.61 -4.49
C LYS A 32 -1.71 -0.16 -4.36
N VAL A 33 -0.64 0.51 -3.94
CA VAL A 33 0.67 -0.13 -3.73
C VAL A 33 0.61 -1.21 -2.67
N ASN A 34 0.01 -0.90 -1.52
CA ASN A 34 -0.11 -1.85 -0.42
C ASN A 34 -0.85 -3.11 -0.88
N LEU A 35 -1.94 -2.96 -1.64
CA LEU A 35 -2.68 -4.10 -2.20
C LEU A 35 -1.83 -4.93 -3.16
N ILE A 36 -1.08 -4.30 -4.08
CA ILE A 36 -0.20 -5.02 -5.01
C ILE A 36 0.89 -5.79 -4.24
N ARG A 37 1.50 -5.18 -3.22
CA ARG A 37 2.52 -5.83 -2.39
C ARG A 37 1.97 -7.00 -1.58
N LEU A 38 0.75 -6.88 -1.07
CA LEU A 38 0.04 -7.97 -0.39
C LEU A 38 -0.25 -9.13 -1.37
N ARG A 39 -0.79 -8.83 -2.55
CA ARG A 39 -1.15 -9.83 -3.57
C ARG A 39 0.06 -10.59 -4.11
N THR A 40 1.15 -9.89 -4.38
CA THR A 40 2.36 -10.48 -4.98
C THR A 40 3.31 -11.08 -3.95
N GLY A 41 3.08 -10.82 -2.65
CA GLY A 41 4.01 -11.22 -1.59
C GLY A 41 5.31 -10.41 -1.53
N HIS A 42 5.54 -9.47 -2.46
CA HIS A 42 6.69 -8.57 -2.46
C HIS A 42 6.46 -7.41 -1.49
N ASN A 43 6.47 -7.73 -0.19
CA ASN A 43 6.11 -6.81 0.88
C ASN A 43 7.13 -6.83 2.02
N ARG A 44 6.96 -5.92 2.97
CA ARG A 44 7.85 -5.76 4.13
C ARG A 44 7.50 -6.65 5.33
N LEU A 45 6.63 -7.64 5.18
CA LEU A 45 6.34 -8.58 6.26
C LEU A 45 7.52 -9.52 6.50
N ASN A 46 7.68 -9.98 7.75
CA ASN A 46 8.84 -10.76 8.18
C ASN A 46 9.10 -11.99 7.31
N ALA A 47 8.05 -12.68 6.85
CA ALA A 47 8.21 -13.86 6.00
C ALA A 47 8.97 -13.54 4.71
N HIS A 48 8.64 -12.45 4.02
CA HIS A 48 9.34 -12.05 2.80
C HIS A 48 10.74 -11.50 3.13
N MET A 49 10.83 -10.61 4.12
CA MET A 49 12.06 -9.94 4.50
C MET A 49 13.15 -10.90 4.99
N ASN A 50 12.77 -11.94 5.75
CA ASN A 50 13.68 -12.99 6.19
C ASN A 50 14.06 -13.93 5.04
N ARG A 51 13.09 -14.42 4.26
CA ARG A 51 13.36 -15.45 3.25
C ARG A 51 14.16 -14.92 2.06
N LYS A 52 13.87 -13.69 1.60
CA LYS A 52 14.49 -13.12 0.39
C LYS A 52 15.70 -12.23 0.66
N PHE A 53 15.68 -11.46 1.74
CA PHE A 53 16.73 -10.46 2.01
C PHE A 53 17.55 -10.72 3.26
N LYS A 54 17.12 -11.66 4.13
CA LYS A 54 17.76 -11.92 5.44
C LYS A 54 17.85 -10.68 6.34
N LEU A 55 16.92 -9.73 6.15
CA LEU A 55 16.88 -8.46 6.90
C LEU A 55 15.96 -8.52 8.13
N ALA A 56 15.02 -9.44 8.16
CA ALA A 56 14.26 -9.76 9.37
C ALA A 56 14.92 -10.95 10.07
N PRO A 57 15.06 -10.93 11.42
CA PRO A 57 15.76 -11.98 12.17
C PRO A 57 15.06 -13.34 12.06
N SER A 58 13.73 -13.35 11.96
CA SER A 58 12.91 -14.55 11.81
C SER A 58 11.75 -14.26 10.84
N PRO A 59 11.24 -15.26 10.09
CA PRO A 59 10.00 -15.09 9.32
C PRO A 59 8.75 -15.07 10.21
N THR A 60 8.86 -15.50 11.46
CA THR A 60 7.75 -15.66 12.41
C THR A 60 7.10 -14.32 12.75
N CYS A 61 5.78 -14.35 12.88
CA CYS A 61 4.98 -13.22 13.37
C CYS A 61 5.25 -13.00 14.87
N ALA A 62 5.11 -11.75 15.33
CA ALA A 62 5.26 -11.42 16.74
C ALA A 62 4.25 -12.15 17.65
N CYS A 63 3.16 -12.70 17.09
CA CYS A 63 2.24 -13.56 17.83
C CYS A 63 2.81 -14.95 18.17
N GLY A 64 3.93 -15.35 17.55
CA GLY A 64 4.62 -16.62 17.79
C GLY A 64 4.00 -17.86 17.15
N GLN A 65 2.85 -17.76 16.46
CA GLN A 65 2.13 -18.95 15.96
C GLN A 65 2.58 -19.41 14.57
N GLU A 66 2.80 -18.47 13.65
CA GLU A 66 3.10 -18.77 12.24
C GLU A 66 4.02 -17.69 11.65
N ASP A 67 4.50 -17.93 10.44
CA ASP A 67 5.20 -16.93 9.65
C ASP A 67 4.30 -15.73 9.35
N GLN A 68 4.88 -14.53 9.42
CA GLN A 68 4.17 -13.27 9.17
C GLN A 68 3.92 -13.10 7.67
N THR A 69 2.90 -13.79 7.16
CA THR A 69 2.44 -13.70 5.77
C THR A 69 1.20 -12.82 5.67
N ALA A 70 0.88 -12.34 4.46
CA ALA A 70 -0.36 -11.61 4.21
C ALA A 70 -1.59 -12.43 4.63
N GLU A 71 -1.60 -13.73 4.36
CA GLU A 71 -2.67 -14.62 4.78
C GLU A 71 -2.79 -14.71 6.30
N HIS A 72 -1.67 -14.94 7.00
CA HIS A 72 -1.66 -14.98 8.46
C HIS A 72 -2.22 -13.68 9.06
N ILE A 73 -1.69 -12.55 8.61
CA ILE A 73 -2.10 -11.21 9.06
C ILE A 73 -3.60 -10.97 8.77
N LEU A 74 -4.07 -11.30 7.56
CA LEU A 74 -5.44 -11.02 7.10
C LEU A 74 -6.48 -12.04 7.55
N GLN A 75 -6.10 -13.26 7.93
CA GLN A 75 -7.05 -14.30 8.37
C GLN A 75 -6.92 -14.75 9.84
N ARG A 76 -5.71 -14.93 10.38
CA ARG A 76 -5.50 -15.78 11.56
C ARG A 76 -4.80 -15.11 12.74
N CYS A 77 -4.05 -14.03 12.52
CA CYS A 77 -3.21 -13.43 13.56
C CYS A 77 -4.01 -13.00 14.81
N PRO A 78 -3.77 -13.60 15.98
CA PRO A 78 -4.54 -13.28 17.19
C PRO A 78 -4.25 -11.87 17.71
N LEU A 79 -3.03 -11.36 17.49
CA LEU A 79 -2.66 -9.98 17.87
C LEU A 79 -3.41 -8.91 17.09
N LEU A 80 -3.99 -9.27 15.94
CA LEU A 80 -4.72 -8.36 15.06
C LEU A 80 -6.20 -8.68 15.01
N ASP A 81 -6.70 -9.54 15.91
CA ASP A 81 -8.07 -10.00 15.89
C ASP A 81 -9.07 -8.87 16.13
N LYS A 82 -8.74 -7.93 17.02
CA LYS A 82 -9.56 -6.75 17.31
C LYS A 82 -9.72 -5.88 16.06
N GLU A 83 -8.62 -5.45 15.47
CA GLU A 83 -8.60 -4.59 14.27
C GLU A 83 -9.28 -5.30 13.09
N ARG A 84 -9.11 -6.62 12.97
CA ARG A 84 -9.74 -7.43 11.93
C ARG A 84 -11.25 -7.45 12.09
N LYS A 85 -11.76 -7.65 13.31
CA LYS A 85 -13.21 -7.70 13.60
C LYS A 85 -13.89 -6.34 13.48
N GLU A 86 -13.18 -5.25 13.77
CA GLU A 86 -13.67 -3.89 13.53
C GLU A 86 -13.93 -3.63 12.04
N VAL A 87 -13.08 -4.17 11.16
CA VAL A 87 -13.19 -3.98 9.70
C VAL A 87 -14.07 -5.03 9.02
N TRP A 88 -13.99 -6.28 9.48
CA TRP A 88 -14.75 -7.43 8.99
C TRP A 88 -15.45 -8.13 10.17
N PRO A 89 -16.67 -7.67 10.55
CA PRO A 89 -17.42 -8.26 11.66
C PRO A 89 -17.92 -9.67 11.34
N SER A 90 -18.08 -10.00 10.05
CA SER A 90 -18.38 -11.34 9.57
C SER A 90 -17.14 -12.02 8.95
N PRO A 91 -17.05 -13.36 9.01
CA PRO A 91 -16.00 -14.10 8.34
C PRO A 91 -15.92 -13.73 6.86
N THR A 92 -14.79 -13.14 6.46
CA THR A 92 -14.56 -12.67 5.09
C THR A 92 -13.38 -13.43 4.48
N PRO A 93 -13.56 -14.15 3.34
CA PRO A 93 -12.51 -14.92 2.69
C PRO A 93 -11.29 -14.09 2.30
N LEU A 94 -10.11 -14.74 2.25
CA LEU A 94 -8.87 -14.06 1.84
C LEU A 94 -8.99 -13.50 0.42
N GLN A 95 -9.64 -14.24 -0.47
CA GLN A 95 -9.87 -13.83 -1.85
C GLN A 95 -10.59 -12.49 -1.93
N THR A 96 -11.62 -12.29 -1.10
CA THR A 96 -12.37 -11.03 -1.02
C THR A 96 -11.51 -9.89 -0.48
N LYS A 97 -10.73 -10.14 0.59
CA LYS A 97 -9.83 -9.14 1.18
C LYS A 97 -8.74 -8.69 0.19
N LEU A 98 -8.25 -9.59 -0.65
CA LEU A 98 -7.17 -9.29 -1.59
C LEU A 98 -7.67 -8.84 -2.96
N TYR A 99 -8.75 -9.41 -3.49
CA TYR A 99 -9.18 -9.27 -4.89
C TYR A 99 -10.65 -8.87 -5.06
N GLY A 100 -11.33 -8.50 -3.97
CA GLY A 100 -12.72 -8.07 -4.01
C GLY A 100 -12.95 -6.74 -4.74
N SER A 101 -14.19 -6.29 -4.65
CA SER A 101 -14.65 -4.99 -5.12
C SER A 101 -13.87 -3.84 -4.47
N ARG A 102 -13.98 -2.64 -5.05
CA ARG A 102 -13.34 -1.44 -4.51
C ARG A 102 -13.65 -1.23 -3.02
N GLN A 103 -14.89 -1.42 -2.59
CA GLN A 103 -15.31 -1.25 -1.19
C GLN A 103 -14.63 -2.27 -0.28
N GLU A 104 -14.46 -3.51 -0.73
CA GLU A 104 -13.76 -4.56 0.02
C GLU A 104 -12.26 -4.29 0.09
N LEU A 105 -11.67 -3.76 -0.97
CA LEU A 105 -10.25 -3.38 -0.98
C LEU A 105 -9.98 -2.15 -0.10
N GLU A 106 -10.92 -1.21 -0.02
CA GLU A 106 -10.84 -0.09 0.91
C GLU A 106 -10.78 -0.59 2.36
N LYS A 107 -11.60 -1.59 2.73
CA LYS A 107 -11.52 -2.25 4.05
C LYS A 107 -10.12 -2.81 4.32
N THR A 108 -9.52 -3.52 3.37
CA THR A 108 -8.15 -4.04 3.54
C THR A 108 -7.13 -2.92 3.78
N THR A 109 -7.25 -1.81 3.05
CA THR A 109 -6.33 -0.68 3.25
C THR A 109 -6.51 0.01 4.59
N THR A 110 -7.75 0.08 5.09
CA THR A 110 -8.08 0.58 6.43
C THR A 110 -7.45 -0.32 7.49
N PHE A 111 -7.66 -1.64 7.41
CA PHE A 111 -7.07 -2.61 8.34
C PHE A 111 -5.54 -2.51 8.40
N ILE A 112 -4.86 -2.45 7.26
CA ILE A 112 -3.39 -2.31 7.21
C ILE A 112 -2.94 -1.02 7.91
N THR A 113 -3.70 0.07 7.74
CA THR A 113 -3.38 1.37 8.33
C THR A 113 -3.65 1.38 9.83
N SER A 114 -4.80 0.87 10.28
CA SER A 114 -5.17 0.83 11.70
C SER A 114 -4.27 -0.11 12.51
N ALA A 115 -3.88 -1.25 11.92
CA ALA A 115 -2.95 -2.19 12.52
C ALA A 115 -1.48 -1.71 12.51
N GLY A 116 -1.19 -0.53 11.96
CA GLY A 116 0.18 0.01 11.88
C GLY A 116 1.13 -0.83 11.02
N LEU A 117 0.59 -1.62 10.08
CA LEU A 117 1.37 -2.57 9.30
C LEU A 117 2.09 -1.90 8.15
N ILE A 118 3.35 -2.30 7.96
CA ILE A 118 4.15 -1.88 6.81
C ILE A 118 4.22 -3.05 5.83
N VAL A 119 3.62 -2.85 4.66
CA VAL A 119 3.57 -3.83 3.57
C VAL A 119 4.26 -3.33 2.32
#